data_AF-A0A353JYG4-F1
#
_entry.id   AF-A0A353JYG4-F1
#
_cell.length_a   1.000
_cell.length_b   1.000
_cell.length_c   1.000
_cell.angle_alpha   90.00
_cell.angle_beta   90.00
_cell.angle_gamma   90.00
#
_symmetry.space_group_name_H-M   'P 1'
#
loop_
_entity.id
_entity.type
_entity.pdbx_description
1 polymer ?
#
loop_
_entity_poly.entity_id
_entity_poly.type
_entity_poly.pdbx_seq_one_letter_code
_entity_poly.pdbx_strand_id
1 'polypeptide(L)'
;DIGDADGDGIKDICIGAYTTTRFYKGFDKRPYIYNFINNDLYPKWLGSRLSRPFEDYAFFDVDNDGADEIVAIEKLKDCRKILNSYKWKGFGLEGFAESDYFDDIKEINKKDNKLFVKVLVNNKWQTKRIIYKDGKLK
;
A
#
# COMPACT_ATOMS: atom_id res chain seq x y z
N ASP A 1 8.37 -0.97 -4.08
CA ASP A 1 8.82 -1.50 -2.77
C ASP A 1 8.91 -3.02 -2.85
N ILE A 2 9.56 -3.66 -1.88
CA ILE A 2 9.71 -5.11 -1.77
C ILE A 2 9.09 -5.63 -0.46
N GLY A 3 8.47 -6.80 -0.50
CA GLY A 3 7.77 -7.43 0.62
C GLY A 3 7.32 -8.85 0.29
N ASP A 4 6.96 -9.65 1.30
CA ASP A 4 6.45 -11.01 1.13
C ASP A 4 4.92 -10.97 1.18
N ALA A 5 4.25 -10.78 0.04
CA ALA A 5 2.83 -10.41 0.04
C ALA A 5 1.91 -11.58 0.43
N ASP A 6 2.28 -12.81 0.08
CA ASP A 6 1.49 -14.02 0.33
C ASP A 6 2.05 -14.91 1.45
N GLY A 7 3.15 -14.50 2.09
CA GLY A 7 3.73 -15.18 3.26
C GLY A 7 4.46 -16.48 2.91
N ASP A 8 4.95 -16.61 1.67
CA ASP A 8 5.65 -17.81 1.20
C ASP A 8 7.16 -17.80 1.52
N GLY A 9 7.66 -16.72 2.12
CA GLY A 9 9.07 -16.50 2.43
C GLY A 9 9.89 -15.92 1.28
N ILE A 10 9.28 -15.69 0.11
CA ILE A 10 9.92 -15.12 -1.07
C ILE A 10 9.48 -13.66 -1.21
N LYS A 11 10.45 -12.75 -1.34
CA LYS A 11 10.13 -11.33 -1.53
C LYS A 11 9.60 -11.08 -2.94
N ASP A 12 8.41 -10.49 -2.98
CA ASP A 12 7.77 -9.89 -4.13
C ASP A 12 8.26 -8.45 -4.35
N ILE A 13 8.17 -8.02 -5.60
CA ILE A 13 8.46 -6.66 -6.04
C ILE A 13 7.15 -6.03 -6.51
N CYS A 14 6.77 -4.91 -5.88
CA CYS A 14 5.67 -4.08 -6.38
C CYS A 14 6.21 -2.83 -7.04
N ILE A 15 5.84 -2.64 -8.31
CA ILE A 15 6.19 -1.50 -9.16
C ILE A 15 4.96 -0.62 -9.34
N GLY A 16 5.09 0.66 -8.95
CA GLY A 16 4.07 1.68 -9.14
C GLY A 16 4.26 2.36 -10.48
N ALA A 17 3.49 1.94 -11.50
CA ALA A 17 3.59 2.49 -12.85
C ALA A 17 2.48 3.50 -13.12
N TYR A 18 2.84 4.68 -13.62
CA TYR A 18 1.87 5.63 -14.16
C TYR A 18 1.50 5.24 -15.58
N THR A 19 0.25 4.82 -15.79
CA THR A 19 -0.19 4.33 -17.11
C THR A 19 -1.70 4.45 -17.35
N THR A 20 -2.08 4.51 -18.62
CA THR A 20 -3.47 4.36 -19.07
C THR A 20 -3.77 2.87 -19.29
N THR A 21 -5.06 2.50 -19.30
CA THR A 21 -5.48 1.13 -19.66
C THR A 21 -6.49 1.19 -20.80
N ARG A 22 -6.64 0.08 -21.54
CA ARG A 22 -7.57 -0.01 -22.68
C ARG A 22 -8.99 0.45 -22.34
N PHE A 23 -9.45 0.17 -21.12
CA PHE A 23 -10.80 0.48 -20.65
C PHE A 23 -10.89 1.72 -19.75
N TYR A 24 -9.76 2.32 -19.35
CA TYR A 24 -9.73 3.57 -18.60
C TYR A 24 -8.60 4.49 -19.08
N LYS A 25 -8.99 5.63 -19.68
CA LYS A 25 -8.07 6.60 -20.30
C LYS A 25 -7.41 7.58 -19.31
N GLY A 26 -7.86 7.64 -18.06
CA GLY A 26 -7.20 8.49 -17.08
C GLY A 26 -5.83 7.91 -16.66
N PHE A 27 -4.90 8.82 -16.45
CA PHE A 27 -3.52 8.52 -16.11
C PHE A 27 -3.41 8.38 -14.59
N ASP A 28 -3.33 7.14 -14.10
CA ASP A 28 -3.25 6.84 -12.67
C ASP A 28 -2.03 5.95 -12.40
N LYS A 29 -1.51 6.00 -11.16
CA LYS A 29 -0.52 5.04 -10.65
C LYS A 29 -1.21 3.68 -10.45
N ARG A 30 -0.56 2.60 -10.87
CA ARG A 30 -1.07 1.22 -10.78
C ARG A 30 -0.03 0.33 -10.10
N PRO A 31 -0.41 -0.58 -9.18
CA PRO A 31 0.51 -1.49 -8.54
C PRO A 31 0.63 -2.76 -9.39
N TYR A 32 1.84 -3.10 -9.83
CA TYR A 32 2.12 -4.38 -10.47
C TYR A 32 3.05 -5.18 -9.59
N ILE A 33 2.61 -6.38 -9.21
CA ILE A 33 3.32 -7.26 -8.28
C ILE A 33 3.96 -8.40 -9.09
N TYR A 34 5.23 -8.63 -8.82
CA TYR A 34 6.04 -9.66 -9.48
C TYR A 34 6.79 -10.48 -8.45
N ASN A 35 6.94 -11.77 -8.72
CA ASN A 35 7.93 -12.59 -8.05
C ASN A 35 9.28 -12.40 -8.76
N PHE A 36 10.38 -12.47 -8.02
CA PHE A 36 11.72 -12.51 -8.59
C PHE A 36 12.35 -13.87 -8.34
N ILE A 37 12.34 -14.71 -9.38
CA ILE A 37 12.78 -16.11 -9.30
C ILE A 37 13.78 -16.36 -10.43
N ASN A 38 14.91 -16.99 -10.13
CA ASN A 38 15.94 -17.33 -11.12
C ASN A 38 16.41 -16.14 -11.99
N ASN A 39 16.49 -14.95 -11.38
CA ASN A 39 16.87 -13.70 -12.05
C ASN A 39 15.85 -13.16 -13.07
N ASP A 40 14.61 -13.68 -13.05
CA ASP A 40 13.50 -13.24 -13.90
C ASP A 40 12.33 -12.70 -13.07
N LEU A 41 11.59 -11.75 -13.65
CA LEU A 41 10.35 -11.20 -13.08
C LEU A 41 9.14 -11.96 -13.62
N TYR A 42 8.40 -12.61 -12.73
CA TYR A 42 7.15 -13.30 -13.07
C TYR A 42 5.95 -12.50 -12.55
N PRO A 43 4.97 -12.16 -13.40
CA PRO A 43 3.80 -11.38 -12.96
C PRO A 43 2.95 -12.19 -11.98
N LYS A 44 2.80 -11.69 -10.76
CA LYS A 44 1.93 -12.27 -9.71
C LYS A 44 0.55 -11.64 -9.77
N TRP A 45 0.48 -10.31 -9.88
CA TRP A 45 -0.76 -9.56 -9.96
C TRP A 45 -0.60 -8.29 -10.80
N LEU A 46 -1.40 -8.18 -11.86
CA LEU A 46 -1.43 -7.04 -12.78
C LEU A 46 -2.76 -6.30 -12.68
N GLY A 47 -3.14 -5.94 -11.45
CA GLY A 47 -4.40 -5.26 -11.21
C GLY A 47 -4.44 -3.85 -11.78
N SER A 48 -5.63 -3.42 -12.16
CA SER A 48 -5.80 -2.09 -12.73
C SER A 48 -5.72 -1.00 -11.67
N ARG A 49 -6.19 -1.25 -10.44
CA ARG A 49 -6.22 -0.31 -9.32
C ARG A 49 -6.34 -1.02 -7.98
N LEU A 50 -6.04 -0.25 -6.92
CA LEU A 50 -6.55 -0.47 -5.56
C LEU A 50 -7.99 0.07 -5.44
N SER A 51 -8.56 0.15 -4.24
CA SER A 51 -9.91 0.69 -4.03
C SER A 51 -10.03 2.15 -4.45
N ARG A 52 -8.96 2.95 -4.34
CA ARG A 52 -8.93 4.37 -4.71
C ARG A 52 -7.62 4.72 -5.43
N PRO A 53 -7.55 5.89 -6.12
CA PRO A 53 -6.27 6.42 -6.58
C PRO A 53 -5.31 6.57 -5.41
N PHE A 54 -4.08 6.11 -5.58
CA PHE A 54 -3.05 6.14 -4.55
C PHE A 54 -1.82 6.93 -5.04
N GLU A 55 -1.09 7.50 -4.09
CA GLU A 55 0.11 8.29 -4.37
C GLU A 55 1.38 7.50 -4.09
N ASP A 56 1.41 6.77 -2.99
CA ASP A 56 2.53 5.93 -2.60
C ASP A 56 2.10 4.71 -1.78
N TYR A 57 3.00 3.76 -1.57
CA TYR A 57 2.74 2.56 -0.81
C TYR A 57 4.01 1.95 -0.22
N ALA A 58 3.85 1.11 0.80
CA ALA A 58 4.90 0.28 1.34
C ALA A 58 4.37 -1.12 1.66
N PHE A 59 5.23 -2.14 1.53
CA PHE A 59 5.00 -3.47 2.09
C PHE A 59 5.36 -3.50 3.57
N PHE A 60 4.43 -3.90 4.42
CA PHE A 60 4.63 -4.01 5.86
C PHE A 60 3.61 -4.96 6.49
N ASP A 61 4.09 -5.95 7.24
CA ASP A 61 3.29 -6.82 8.11
C ASP A 61 2.64 -6.00 9.24
N VAL A 62 1.41 -5.50 9.01
CA VAL A 62 0.75 -4.59 9.96
C VAL A 62 0.14 -5.32 11.15
N ASP A 63 -0.28 -6.59 10.97
CA ASP A 63 -0.93 -7.38 12.02
C ASP A 63 -0.03 -8.48 12.63
N ASN A 64 1.22 -8.59 12.18
CA ASN A 64 2.23 -9.55 12.62
C ASN A 64 1.84 -11.00 12.33
N ASP A 65 1.21 -11.27 11.18
CA ASP A 65 0.84 -12.62 10.75
C ASP A 65 1.91 -13.33 9.91
N GLY A 66 3.01 -12.64 9.59
CA GLY A 66 4.13 -13.16 8.82
C GLY A 66 4.06 -12.87 7.32
N ALA A 67 2.96 -12.29 6.83
CA ALA A 67 2.84 -11.76 5.47
C ALA A 67 2.86 -10.22 5.48
N ASP A 68 3.48 -9.61 4.48
CA ASP A 68 3.52 -8.16 4.33
C ASP A 68 2.23 -7.66 3.62
N GLU A 69 1.45 -6.80 4.27
CA GLU A 69 0.40 -6.05 3.59
C GLU A 69 0.95 -4.94 2.69
N ILE A 70 0.21 -4.60 1.64
CA ILE A 70 0.43 -3.35 0.90
C ILE A 70 -0.32 -2.24 1.63
N VAL A 71 0.41 -1.33 2.28
CA VAL A 71 -0.14 -0.12 2.90
C VAL A 71 0.00 1.05 1.94
N ALA A 72 -1.11 1.55 1.41
CA ALA A 72 -1.16 2.60 0.41
C ALA A 72 -1.69 3.92 0.98
N ILE A 73 -1.12 5.03 0.51
CA ILE A 73 -1.67 6.38 0.70
C ILE A 73 -2.73 6.60 -0.38
N GLU A 74 -4.00 6.61 0.02
CA GLU A 74 -5.14 6.75 -0.89
C GLU A 74 -5.83 8.10 -0.78
N LYS A 75 -6.30 8.62 -1.92
CA LYS A 75 -6.99 9.91 -2.00
C LYS A 75 -8.51 9.74 -1.94
N LEU A 76 -9.14 10.48 -1.04
CA LEU A 76 -10.60 10.62 -0.94
C LEU A 76 -11.12 11.65 -1.95
N LYS A 77 -12.44 11.65 -2.18
CA LYS A 77 -13.10 12.56 -3.14
C LYS A 77 -12.94 14.04 -2.78
N ASP A 78 -12.80 14.34 -1.50
CA ASP A 78 -12.62 15.70 -0.97
C ASP A 78 -11.14 16.10 -0.80
N CYS A 79 -10.24 15.39 -1.47
CA CYS A 79 -8.78 15.60 -1.45
C CYS A 79 -8.06 15.25 -0.14
N ARG A 80 -8.78 14.85 0.92
CA ARG A 80 -8.15 14.26 2.11
C ARG A 80 -7.54 12.90 1.76
N LYS A 81 -6.67 12.41 2.63
CA LYS A 81 -5.95 11.15 2.41
C LYS A 81 -6.16 10.18 3.57
N ILE A 82 -6.11 8.90 3.26
CA ILE A 82 -6.15 7.80 4.23
C ILE A 82 -4.97 6.86 3.99
N LEU A 83 -4.68 6.02 4.97
CA LEU A 83 -3.96 4.77 4.74
C LEU A 83 -4.97 3.65 4.55
N ASN A 84 -4.74 2.82 3.55
CA ASN A 84 -5.49 1.59 3.32
C ASN A 84 -4.51 0.44 3.15
N SER A 85 -4.72 -0.66 3.87
CA SER A 85 -3.89 -1.86 3.76
C SER A 85 -4.62 -2.97 3.01
N TYR A 86 -3.87 -3.74 2.23
CA TYR A 86 -4.38 -4.86 1.45
C TYR A 86 -3.62 -6.13 1.78
N LYS A 87 -4.36 -7.22 2.03
CA LYS A 87 -3.83 -8.56 2.22
C LYS A 87 -3.91 -9.36 0.93
N TRP A 88 -2.94 -10.24 0.72
CA TRP A 88 -3.07 -11.25 -0.32
C TRP A 88 -4.09 -12.32 0.10
N LYS A 89 -5.08 -12.57 -0.75
CA LYS A 89 -6.10 -13.61 -0.57
C LYS A 89 -6.38 -14.29 -1.90
N GLY A 90 -6.15 -15.61 -1.95
CA GLY A 90 -6.30 -16.41 -3.16
C GLY A 90 -5.35 -15.95 -4.26
N PHE A 91 -5.87 -15.26 -5.27
CA PHE A 91 -5.13 -14.82 -6.46
C PHE A 91 -5.01 -13.30 -6.58
N GLY A 92 -5.24 -12.55 -5.49
CA GLY A 92 -5.12 -11.10 -5.53
C GLY A 92 -5.22 -10.42 -4.17
N LEU A 93 -5.57 -9.15 -4.21
CA LEU A 93 -5.61 -8.26 -3.05
C LEU A 93 -7.03 -8.08 -2.53
N GLU A 94 -7.20 -8.20 -1.22
CA GLU A 94 -8.42 -7.87 -0.48
C GLU A 94 -8.13 -6.74 0.50
N GLY A 95 -9.04 -5.77 0.61
CA GLY A 95 -8.93 -4.68 1.58
C GLY A 95 -8.94 -5.23 3.01
N PHE A 96 -8.00 -4.79 3.84
CA PHE A 96 -7.78 -5.34 5.17
C PHE A 96 -8.12 -4.35 6.29
N ALA A 97 -7.55 -3.14 6.25
CA ALA A 97 -7.74 -2.14 7.29
C ALA A 97 -7.54 -0.73 6.74
N GLU A 98 -8.31 0.23 7.24
CA GLU A 98 -8.18 1.64 6.89
C GLU A 98 -7.86 2.48 8.12
N SER A 99 -7.18 3.61 7.92
CA SER A 99 -7.07 4.67 8.91
C SER A 99 -8.26 5.62 8.86
N ASP A 100 -8.41 6.45 9.90
CA ASP A 100 -9.18 7.68 9.75
C ASP A 100 -8.48 8.63 8.75
N TYR A 101 -9.17 9.67 8.31
CA TYR A 101 -8.63 10.62 7.34
C TYR A 101 -7.60 11.57 7.96
N PHE A 102 -6.66 12.00 7.12
CA PHE A 102 -5.73 13.09 7.37
C PHE A 102 -5.97 14.19 6.34
N ASP A 103 -5.67 15.44 6.70
CA ASP A 103 -5.75 16.56 5.75
C ASP A 103 -4.79 16.32 4.57
N ASP A 104 -3.62 15.75 4.86
CA ASP A 104 -2.63 15.31 3.88
C ASP A 104 -1.72 14.21 4.48
N ILE A 105 -1.12 13.39 3.62
CA ILE A 105 -0.08 12.42 3.91
C ILE A 105 0.97 12.58 2.81
N LYS A 106 2.22 12.87 3.22
CA LYS A 106 3.31 13.19 2.29
C LYS A 106 4.25 12.02 2.04
N GLU A 107 4.35 11.12 3.00
CA GLU A 107 5.44 10.14 3.02
C GLU A 107 5.06 8.93 3.87
N ILE A 108 5.47 7.74 3.41
CA ILE A 108 5.41 6.47 4.13
C ILE A 108 6.83 5.90 4.24
N ASN A 109 7.22 5.51 5.45
CA ASN A 109 8.59 5.09 5.75
C ASN A 109 8.60 3.88 6.68
N LYS A 110 9.51 2.94 6.39
CA LYS A 110 9.78 1.78 7.24
C LYS A 110 11.09 2.00 7.98
N LYS A 111 11.09 1.89 9.31
CA LYS A 111 12.29 2.00 10.14
C LYS A 111 12.16 1.13 11.38
N ASP A 112 13.20 0.37 11.72
CA ASP A 112 13.27 -0.46 12.93
C ASP A 112 12.04 -1.37 13.11
N ASN A 113 11.65 -2.05 12.03
CA ASN A 113 10.44 -2.88 11.93
C ASN A 113 9.13 -2.17 12.34
N LYS A 114 9.04 -0.87 12.05
CA LYS A 114 7.86 -0.03 12.30
C LYS A 114 7.55 0.78 11.07
N LEU A 115 6.26 1.00 10.85
CA LEU A 115 5.75 1.87 9.80
C LEU A 115 5.49 3.28 10.36
N PHE A 116 5.99 4.28 9.66
CA PHE A 116 5.80 5.70 9.98
C PHE A 116 5.24 6.44 8.79
N VAL A 117 4.40 7.42 9.05
CA VAL A 117 3.85 8.31 8.03
C VAL A 117 3.99 9.77 8.44
N LYS A 118 4.22 10.63 7.45
CA LYS A 118 4.24 12.09 7.65
C LYS A 118 2.89 12.66 7.25
N VAL A 119 2.11 13.08 8.25
CA VAL A 119 0.71 13.50 8.10
C VAL A 119 0.52 14.97 8.46
N LEU A 120 -0.43 15.63 7.81
CA LEU A 120 -0.89 16.97 8.15
C LEU A 120 -2.12 16.85 9.04
N VAL A 121 -2.01 17.39 10.27
CA VAL A 121 -3.10 17.42 11.25
C VAL A 121 -3.13 18.81 11.88
N ASN A 122 -4.29 19.47 11.88
CA ASN A 122 -4.46 20.81 12.44
C ASN A 122 -3.41 21.80 11.90
N ASN A 123 -3.18 21.79 10.58
CA ASN A 123 -2.21 22.61 9.86
C ASN A 123 -0.73 22.43 10.29
N LYS A 124 -0.38 21.31 10.95
CA LYS A 124 1.00 20.99 11.31
C LYS A 124 1.40 19.60 10.82
N TRP A 125 2.58 19.50 10.23
CA TRP A 125 3.17 18.23 9.83
C TRP A 125 3.66 17.47 11.06
N GLN A 126 3.28 16.21 11.17
CA GLN A 126 3.66 15.30 12.23
C GLN A 126 4.08 13.96 11.66
N THR A 127 5.07 13.32 12.26
CA THR A 127 5.39 11.92 11.97
C THR A 127 4.65 11.04 12.98
N LYS A 128 3.80 10.14 12.48
CA LYS A 128 3.07 9.17 13.31
C LYS A 128 3.55 7.76 13.01
N ARG A 129 3.67 6.95 14.06
CA ARG A 129 3.84 5.50 13.93
C ARG A 129 2.47 4.89 13.68
N ILE A 130 2.36 4.04 12.67
CA ILE A 130 1.14 3.30 12.38
C ILE A 130 1.11 2.00 13.17
N ILE A 131 -0.04 1.72 13.78
CA ILE A 131 -0.33 0.46 14.44
C ILE A 131 -1.65 -0.11 13.93
N TYR A 132 -1.69 -1.42 13.72
CA TYR A 132 -2.95 -2.13 13.56
C TYR A 132 -3.59 -2.36 14.93
N LYS A 133 -4.84 -1.91 15.11
CA LYS A 133 -5.60 -2.14 16.33
C LYS A 133 -7.10 -2.08 16.06
N ASP A 134 -7.82 -3.10 16.51
CA ASP A 134 -9.28 -3.22 16.38
C ASP A 134 -9.77 -3.13 14.92
N GLY A 135 -9.05 -3.76 13.98
CA GLY A 135 -9.40 -3.73 12.55
C GLY A 135 -9.09 -2.42 11.82
N LYS A 136 -8.33 -1.51 12.44
CA LYS A 136 -7.98 -0.19 11.88
C LYS A 136 -6.48 0.09 11.94
N LEU A 137 -6.02 0.95 11.05
CA LEU A 137 -4.70 1.58 11.11
C LEU A 137 -4.78 2.87 11.94
N LYS A 138 -4.03 2.98 13.04
CA LYS A 138 -4.06 4.13 13.96
C LYS A 138 -2.70 4.81 14.07
#